data_AF-A0A7J4IK41-F1
#
_entry.id   AF-A0A7J4IK41-F1
#
_cell.length_a   1.000
_cell.length_b   1.000
_cell.length_c   1.000
_cell.angle_alpha   90.00
_cell.angle_beta   90.00
_cell.angle_gamma   90.00
#
_symmetry.space_group_name_H-M   'P 1'
#
loop_
_entity.id
_entity.type
_entity.pdbx_description
1 polymer ?
#
loop_
_entity_poly.entity_id
_entity_poly.type
_entity_poly.pdbx_seq_one_letter_code
_entity_poly.pdbx_strand_id
1 'polypeptide(L)'
;MEIKLSPAQEEEEQDELDIAHFGNPKSLFSIDSLKNDKSLLSVIIFLVVAEFGVFSSTTISAPTPQIGLLIFVVFLALCFLFIRRSYKDYTKGLTHIGVTFALGTTLAVFLGHYWGNMPFSVLLSGGFFATDSLVALISGMALSLFAGSRS
;
A
#
# COMPACT_ATOMS: atom_id res chain seq x y z
N MET A 1 25.76 -3.70 -45.84
CA MET A 1 25.51 -2.25 -45.75
C MET A 1 24.80 -2.05 -44.43
N GLU A 2 25.55 -1.73 -43.37
CA GLU A 2 24.95 -1.47 -42.06
C GLU A 2 24.39 -0.06 -42.08
N ILE A 3 23.07 0.04 -41.99
CA ILE A 3 22.37 1.32 -41.85
C ILE A 3 22.57 1.73 -40.40
N LYS A 4 23.51 2.65 -40.15
CA LYS A 4 23.63 3.31 -38.85
C LYS A 4 22.48 4.30 -38.74
N LEU A 5 21.57 4.03 -37.82
CA LEU A 5 20.47 4.92 -37.48
C LEU A 5 21.01 6.18 -36.78
N SER A 6 20.32 7.30 -36.98
CA SER A 6 20.73 8.61 -36.47
C SER A 6 20.53 8.70 -34.95
N PRO A 7 21.45 9.31 -34.19
CA PRO A 7 21.38 9.39 -32.72
C PRO A 7 20.13 10.10 -32.18
N ALA A 8 19.44 10.89 -33.01
CA ALA A 8 18.19 11.53 -32.63
C ALA A 8 17.00 10.55 -32.48
N GLN A 9 17.05 9.39 -33.14
CA GLN A 9 16.01 8.36 -33.00
C GLN A 9 16.21 7.48 -31.77
N GLU A 10 17.44 7.37 -31.25
CA GLU A 10 17.73 6.60 -30.04
C GLU A 10 17.26 7.34 -28.77
N GLU A 11 17.28 8.68 -28.76
CA GLU A 11 16.81 9.49 -27.63
C GLU A 11 15.28 9.52 -27.50
N GLU A 12 14.54 9.59 -28.62
CA GLU A 12 13.06 9.54 -28.58
C GLU A 12 12.54 8.15 -28.18
N GLU A 13 13.19 7.06 -28.61
CA GLU A 13 12.80 5.69 -28.26
C GLU A 13 13.11 5.37 -26.77
N GLN A 14 14.19 5.94 -26.22
CA GLN A 14 14.55 5.78 -24.81
C GLN A 14 13.62 6.54 -23.85
N ASP A 15 13.19 7.76 -24.21
CA ASP A 15 12.25 8.52 -23.37
C ASP A 15 10.83 7.89 -23.38
N GLU A 16 10.44 7.21 -24.47
CA GLU A 16 9.17 6.49 -24.55
C GLU A 16 9.21 5.12 -23.85
N LEU A 17 10.38 4.47 -23.78
CA LEU A 17 10.60 3.18 -23.13
C LEU A 17 10.69 3.26 -21.59
N ASP A 18 11.04 4.39 -21.00
CA ASP A 18 11.15 4.55 -19.54
C ASP A 18 9.78 4.80 -18.85
N ILE A 19 8.76 5.23 -19.60
CA ILE A 19 7.41 5.48 -19.06
C ILE A 19 6.58 4.16 -18.96
N ALA A 20 7.03 3.09 -19.62
CA ALA A 20 6.30 1.83 -19.69
C ALA A 20 6.63 0.82 -18.57
N HIS A 21 7.41 1.18 -17.55
CA HIS A 21 7.76 0.25 -16.46
C HIS A 21 6.73 0.22 -15.31
N PHE A 22 5.43 0.32 -15.61
CA PHE A 22 4.40 -0.14 -14.68
C PHE A 22 4.42 -1.68 -14.67
N GLY A 23 5.20 -2.21 -13.72
CA GLY A 23 5.34 -3.65 -13.49
C GLY A 23 3.98 -4.35 -13.54
N ASN A 24 3.93 -5.44 -14.32
CA ASN A 24 2.75 -6.26 -14.50
C ASN A 24 2.14 -6.61 -13.13
N PRO A 25 0.88 -6.26 -12.83
CA PRO A 25 0.30 -6.54 -11.51
C PRO A 25 0.29 -8.04 -11.20
N LYS A 26 0.29 -8.92 -12.21
CA LYS A 26 0.41 -10.37 -12.03
C LYS A 26 1.79 -10.82 -11.54
N SER A 27 2.87 -10.08 -11.84
CA SER A 27 4.22 -10.45 -11.35
C SER A 27 4.44 -10.00 -9.91
N LEU A 28 3.77 -8.94 -9.45
CA LEU A 28 3.79 -8.50 -8.05
C LEU A 28 3.08 -9.48 -7.09
N PHE A 29 2.06 -10.18 -7.58
CA PHE A 29 1.35 -11.24 -6.85
C PHE A 29 1.82 -12.67 -7.20
N SER A 30 2.87 -12.81 -8.02
CA SER A 30 3.39 -14.13 -8.33
C SER A 30 3.99 -14.76 -7.07
N ILE A 31 3.63 -16.00 -6.78
CA ILE A 31 4.13 -16.74 -5.61
C ILE A 31 5.66 -16.77 -5.59
N ASP A 32 6.30 -16.74 -6.76
CA ASP A 32 7.75 -16.71 -6.92
C ASP A 32 8.38 -15.39 -6.46
N SER A 33 7.72 -14.24 -6.67
CA SER A 33 8.23 -12.95 -6.18
C SER A 33 8.04 -12.82 -4.66
N LEU A 34 6.92 -13.33 -4.13
CA LEU A 34 6.68 -13.42 -2.68
C LEU A 34 7.71 -14.30 -1.96
N LYS A 35 8.11 -15.41 -2.59
CA LYS A 35 9.06 -16.36 -2.00
C LYS A 35 10.50 -15.85 -2.05
N ASN A 36 10.83 -15.05 -3.06
CA ASN A 36 12.17 -14.51 -3.25
C ASN A 36 12.39 -13.16 -2.52
N ASP A 37 11.32 -12.40 -2.22
CA ASP A 37 11.42 -11.14 -1.49
C ASP A 37 10.96 -11.29 -0.03
N LYS A 38 11.93 -11.54 0.86
CA LYS A 38 11.71 -11.62 2.32
C LYS A 38 11.03 -10.37 2.88
N SER A 39 11.30 -9.19 2.32
CA SER A 39 10.71 -7.95 2.82
C SER A 39 9.23 -7.84 2.48
N LEU A 40 8.83 -8.32 1.31
CA LEU A 40 7.43 -8.30 0.88
C LEU A 40 6.60 -9.32 1.69
N LEU A 41 7.18 -10.47 2.03
CA LEU A 41 6.56 -11.41 2.96
C LEU A 41 6.36 -10.79 4.35
N SER A 42 7.38 -10.12 4.91
CA SER A 42 7.26 -9.38 6.17
C SER A 42 6.15 -8.34 6.12
N VAL A 43 6.09 -7.56 5.03
CA VAL A 43 5.04 -6.54 4.80
C VAL A 43 3.64 -7.16 4.92
N ILE A 44 3.39 -8.30 4.27
CA ILE A 44 2.08 -8.97 4.29
C ILE A 44 1.76 -9.53 5.67
N ILE A 45 2.71 -10.18 6.34
CA ILE A 45 2.48 -10.76 7.67
C ILE A 45 2.10 -9.66 8.67
N PHE A 46 2.88 -8.58 8.71
CA PHE A 46 2.61 -7.47 9.61
C PHE A 46 1.29 -6.76 9.28
N LEU A 47 0.87 -6.74 8.01
CA LEU A 47 -0.40 -6.14 7.60
C LEU A 47 -1.57 -6.88 8.25
N VAL A 48 -1.58 -8.21 8.06
CA VAL A 48 -2.62 -9.08 8.58
C VAL A 48 -2.67 -9.01 10.10
N VAL A 49 -1.52 -9.17 10.76
CA VAL A 49 -1.45 -9.16 12.24
C VAL A 49 -1.96 -7.84 12.81
N ALA A 50 -1.57 -6.71 12.20
CA ALA A 50 -1.98 -5.39 12.66
C ALA A 50 -3.49 -5.14 12.51
N GLU A 51 -4.07 -5.47 11.35
CA GLU A 51 -5.50 -5.26 11.13
C GLU A 51 -6.37 -6.16 12.01
N PHE A 52 -6.01 -7.44 12.14
CA PHE A 52 -6.66 -8.31 13.11
C PHE A 52 -6.50 -7.78 14.55
N GLY A 53 -5.32 -7.22 14.87
CA GLY A 53 -5.06 -6.55 16.15
C GLY A 53 -6.08 -5.44 16.46
N VAL A 54 -6.34 -4.56 15.50
CA VAL A 54 -7.32 -3.47 15.64
C VAL A 54 -8.72 -4.02 15.89
N PHE A 55 -9.18 -4.99 15.10
CA PHE A 55 -10.53 -5.57 15.27
C PHE A 55 -10.67 -6.49 16.48
N SER A 56 -9.56 -6.96 17.06
CA SER A 56 -9.56 -7.79 18.26
C SER A 56 -9.52 -6.99 19.58
N SER A 57 -9.40 -5.66 19.49
CA SER A 57 -9.24 -4.77 20.64
C SER A 57 -10.25 -3.62 20.59
N THR A 58 -10.40 -2.91 21.71
CA THR A 58 -11.15 -1.65 21.73
C THR A 58 -10.32 -0.57 21.04
N THR A 59 -10.92 0.05 20.02
CA THR A 59 -10.30 1.14 19.27
C THR A 59 -11.25 2.32 19.19
N ILE A 60 -10.71 3.49 18.84
CA ILE A 60 -11.46 4.73 18.74
C ILE A 60 -11.29 5.25 17.32
N SER A 61 -12.38 5.25 16.58
CA SER A 61 -12.48 5.82 15.25
C SER A 61 -12.61 7.35 15.31
N ALA A 62 -12.33 7.99 14.18
CA ALA A 62 -12.48 9.43 14.06
C ALA A 62 -13.95 9.84 14.29
N PRO A 63 -14.22 10.96 14.99
CA PRO A 63 -15.58 11.36 15.34
C PRO A 63 -16.42 11.76 14.12
N THR A 64 -15.78 12.13 13.00
CA THR A 64 -16.45 12.44 11.74
C THR A 64 -15.63 11.93 10.55
N PRO A 65 -16.28 11.63 9.41
CA PRO A 65 -15.59 11.21 8.19
C PRO A 65 -14.56 12.24 7.69
N GLN A 66 -14.84 13.53 7.84
CA GLN A 66 -13.95 14.61 7.39
C GLN A 66 -12.64 14.61 8.18
N ILE A 67 -12.71 14.40 9.49
CA ILE A 67 -11.52 14.32 10.35
C ILE A 67 -10.74 13.04 10.03
N GLY A 68 -11.42 11.92 9.84
CA GLY A 68 -10.78 10.66 9.44
C GLY A 68 -10.05 10.77 8.11
N LEU A 69 -10.69 11.37 7.10
CA LEU A 69 -10.07 11.60 5.79
C LEU A 69 -8.84 12.52 5.90
N LEU A 70 -8.94 13.60 6.67
CA LEU A 70 -7.81 14.50 6.91
C LEU A 70 -6.62 13.76 7.53
N ILE A 71 -6.87 12.99 8.59
CA ILE A 71 -5.83 12.17 9.25
C ILE A 71 -5.24 11.17 8.26
N PHE A 72 -6.08 10.53 7.45
CA PHE A 72 -5.62 9.55 6.45
C PHE A 72 -4.71 10.19 5.40
N VAL A 73 -5.07 11.37 4.88
CA VAL A 73 -4.25 12.10 3.90
C VAL A 73 -2.91 12.52 4.52
N VAL A 74 -2.92 13.02 5.76
CA VAL A 74 -1.68 13.34 6.49
C VAL A 74 -0.83 12.10 6.69
N PHE A 75 -1.43 10.97 7.06
CA PHE A 75 -0.75 9.69 7.21
C PHE A 75 -0.10 9.24 5.89
N LEU A 76 -0.81 9.30 4.77
CA LEU A 76 -0.24 8.96 3.46
C LEU A 76 0.97 9.83 3.12
N ALA A 77 0.89 11.15 3.35
CA ALA A 77 2.04 12.04 3.16
C ALA A 77 3.24 11.64 4.03
N LEU A 78 3.00 11.27 5.29
CA LEU A 78 4.04 10.75 6.19
C LEU A 78 4.62 9.42 5.72
N CYS A 79 3.83 8.53 5.12
CA CYS A 79 4.34 7.28 4.53
C CYS A 79 5.32 7.56 3.39
N PHE A 80 5.03 8.51 2.51
CA PHE A 80 5.97 8.89 1.43
C PHE A 80 7.27 9.48 1.99
N LEU A 81 7.19 10.33 3.02
CA LEU A 81 8.36 10.87 3.71
C LEU A 81 9.17 9.76 4.40
N PHE A 82 8.48 8.82 5.06
CA PHE A 82 9.10 7.67 5.70
C PHE A 82 9.85 6.82 4.69
N ILE A 83 9.26 6.52 3.53
CA ILE A 83 9.93 5.74 2.48
C ILE A 83 11.17 6.43 1.99
N ARG A 84 11.08 7.72 1.65
CA ARG A 84 12.22 8.50 1.16
C ARG A 84 13.40 8.48 2.12
N ARG A 85 13.15 8.30 3.43
CA ARG A 85 14.19 8.31 4.47
C ARG A 85 14.65 6.92 4.92
N SER A 86 13.77 5.93 4.90
CA SER A 86 14.01 4.62 5.53
C SER A 86 14.32 3.51 4.54
N TYR A 87 13.84 3.61 3.29
CA TYR A 87 14.10 2.60 2.27
C TYR A 87 15.40 2.90 1.53
N LYS A 88 16.20 1.85 1.29
CA LYS A 88 17.39 1.94 0.42
C LYS A 88 17.00 2.18 -1.04
N ASP A 89 15.92 1.54 -1.47
CA ASP A 89 15.36 1.68 -2.81
C ASP A 89 13.96 2.29 -2.70
N TYR A 90 13.80 3.48 -3.30
CA TYR A 90 12.55 4.23 -3.28
C TYR A 90 11.43 3.50 -4.04
N THR A 91 11.75 2.85 -5.16
CA THR A 91 10.76 2.14 -6.00
C THR A 91 10.18 0.93 -5.26
N LYS A 92 11.02 0.23 -4.49
CA LYS A 92 10.60 -0.85 -3.61
C LYS A 92 9.65 -0.35 -2.52
N GLY A 93 9.97 0.78 -1.89
CA GLY A 93 9.09 1.39 -0.90
C GLY A 93 7.73 1.80 -1.47
N LEU A 94 7.71 2.39 -2.66
CA LEU A 94 6.46 2.70 -3.38
C LEU A 94 5.65 1.43 -3.65
N THR A 95 6.31 0.35 -4.06
CA THR A 95 5.66 -0.95 -4.26
C THR A 95 5.04 -1.46 -2.97
N HIS A 96 5.73 -1.35 -1.83
CA HIS A 96 5.17 -1.74 -0.53
C HIS A 96 3.97 -0.86 -0.12
N ILE A 97 3.99 0.46 -0.39
CA ILE A 97 2.78 1.28 -0.22
C ILE A 97 1.64 0.75 -1.07
N GLY A 98 1.88 0.49 -2.36
CA GLY A 98 0.84 0.04 -3.28
C GLY A 98 0.21 -1.27 -2.82
N VAL A 99 1.05 -2.25 -2.47
CA VAL A 99 0.62 -3.57 -2.00
C VAL A 99 -0.12 -3.45 -0.66
N THR A 100 0.42 -2.72 0.32
CA THR A 100 -0.21 -2.57 1.64
C THR A 100 -1.51 -1.80 1.58
N PHE A 101 -1.59 -0.76 0.74
CA PHE A 101 -2.83 -0.01 0.54
C PHE A 101 -3.91 -0.88 -0.10
N ALA A 102 -3.58 -1.62 -1.17
CA ALA A 102 -4.56 -2.45 -1.88
C ALA A 102 -5.04 -3.64 -1.04
N LEU A 103 -4.09 -4.42 -0.48
CA LEU A 103 -4.42 -5.57 0.36
C LEU A 103 -5.05 -5.13 1.68
N GLY A 104 -4.54 -4.07 2.28
CA GLY A 104 -5.02 -3.57 3.56
C GLY A 104 -6.42 -2.99 3.43
N THR A 105 -6.71 -2.24 2.37
CA THR A 105 -8.09 -1.73 2.15
C THR A 105 -9.06 -2.90 1.98
N THR A 106 -8.66 -3.93 1.21
CA THR A 106 -9.48 -5.13 1.02
C THR A 106 -9.74 -5.85 2.34
N LEU A 107 -8.69 -6.02 3.15
CA LEU A 107 -8.77 -6.71 4.43
C LEU A 107 -9.54 -5.90 5.47
N ALA A 108 -9.34 -4.58 5.55
CA ALA A 108 -10.03 -3.67 6.46
C ALA A 108 -11.54 -3.58 6.17
N VAL A 109 -11.95 -3.66 4.90
CA VAL A 109 -13.37 -3.76 4.52
C VAL A 109 -13.93 -5.13 4.89
N PHE A 110 -13.20 -6.21 4.62
CA PHE A 110 -13.64 -7.57 4.96
C PHE A 110 -13.80 -7.75 6.47
N LEU A 111 -12.77 -7.39 7.25
CA LEU A 111 -12.81 -7.43 8.71
C LEU A 111 -13.81 -6.41 9.27
N GLY A 112 -13.93 -5.23 8.68
CA GLY A 112 -14.97 -4.27 9.06
C GLY A 112 -16.38 -4.85 8.96
N HIS A 113 -16.64 -5.62 7.91
CA HIS A 113 -17.94 -6.26 7.73
C HIS A 113 -18.15 -7.45 8.67
N TYR A 114 -17.24 -8.42 8.64
CA TYR A 114 -17.43 -9.69 9.34
C TYR A 114 -17.05 -9.65 10.82
N TRP A 115 -16.07 -8.83 11.19
CA TRP A 115 -15.57 -8.70 12.57
C TRP A 115 -16.16 -7.46 13.26
N GLY A 116 -16.14 -6.32 12.57
CA GLY A 116 -16.68 -5.04 13.06
C GLY A 116 -18.20 -4.90 12.94
N ASN A 117 -18.88 -5.86 12.31
CA ASN A 117 -20.33 -5.88 12.09
C ASN A 117 -20.87 -4.60 11.40
N MET A 118 -20.07 -4.00 10.52
CA MET A 118 -20.44 -2.80 9.77
C MET A 118 -21.00 -3.14 8.39
N PRO A 119 -22.05 -2.44 7.91
CA PRO A 119 -22.61 -2.72 6.60
C PRO A 119 -21.69 -2.23 5.47
N PHE A 120 -21.66 -2.95 4.34
CA PHE A 120 -20.88 -2.55 3.17
C PHE A 120 -21.25 -1.15 2.65
N SER A 121 -22.50 -0.72 2.82
CA SER A 121 -22.94 0.63 2.45
C SER A 121 -22.17 1.73 3.20
N VAL A 122 -21.71 1.46 4.42
CA VAL A 122 -20.86 2.38 5.18
C VAL A 122 -19.40 2.23 4.75
N LEU A 123 -18.90 1.00 4.67
CA LEU A 123 -17.49 0.68 4.39
C LEU A 123 -17.04 1.05 2.97
N LEU A 124 -17.95 1.05 1.99
CA LEU A 124 -17.68 1.43 0.61
C LEU A 124 -18.11 2.87 0.29
N SER A 125 -18.37 3.67 1.33
CA SER A 125 -18.74 5.08 1.21
C SER A 125 -17.76 5.97 1.97
N GLY A 126 -18.01 7.29 1.96
CA GLY A 126 -17.29 8.22 2.84
C GLY A 126 -17.40 7.88 4.33
N GLY A 127 -18.41 7.10 4.74
CA GLY A 127 -18.55 6.61 6.11
C GLY A 127 -17.34 5.81 6.60
N PHE A 128 -16.61 5.13 5.70
CA PHE A 128 -15.38 4.40 6.00
C PHE A 128 -14.41 5.18 6.89
N PHE A 129 -14.26 6.48 6.65
CA PHE A 129 -13.28 7.31 7.36
C PHE A 129 -13.64 7.55 8.84
N ALA A 130 -14.86 7.26 9.27
CA ALA A 130 -15.29 7.34 10.65
C ALA A 130 -15.46 5.95 11.30
N THR A 131 -14.72 4.95 10.80
CA THR A 131 -14.83 3.56 11.28
C THR A 131 -13.50 3.00 11.73
N ASP A 132 -13.55 1.92 12.50
CA ASP A 132 -12.38 1.19 12.95
C ASP A 132 -11.63 0.54 11.78
N SER A 133 -12.27 0.36 10.61
CA SER A 133 -11.60 -0.07 9.37
C SER A 133 -10.55 0.93 8.91
N LEU A 134 -10.75 2.24 9.07
CA LEU A 134 -9.72 3.22 8.76
C LEU A 134 -8.51 3.06 9.72
N VAL A 135 -8.79 2.87 11.01
CA VAL A 135 -7.76 2.67 12.03
C VAL A 135 -6.96 1.40 11.74
N ALA A 136 -7.63 0.33 11.32
CA ALA A 136 -7.04 -0.92 10.88
C ALA A 136 -6.10 -0.68 9.70
N LEU A 137 -6.57 -0.02 8.65
CA LEU A 137 -5.78 0.28 7.46
C LEU A 137 -4.52 1.10 7.80
N ILE A 138 -4.67 2.17 8.58
CA ILE A 138 -3.55 3.03 8.99
C ILE A 138 -2.52 2.21 9.78
N SER A 139 -2.96 1.45 10.77
CA SER A 139 -2.09 0.65 11.63
C SER A 139 -1.39 -0.46 10.85
N GLY A 140 -2.13 -1.13 9.98
CA GLY A 140 -1.66 -2.15 9.06
C GLY A 140 -0.56 -1.61 8.14
N MET A 141 -0.86 -0.57 7.38
CA MET A 141 0.13 0.07 6.51
C MET A 141 1.36 0.54 7.28
N ALA A 142 1.19 1.18 8.45
CA ALA A 142 2.31 1.68 9.24
C ALA A 142 3.28 0.56 9.66
N LEU A 143 2.75 -0.52 10.24
CA LEU A 143 3.55 -1.65 10.71
C LEU A 143 4.17 -2.43 9.55
N SER A 144 3.42 -2.64 8.48
CA SER A 144 3.92 -3.31 7.28
C SER A 144 5.06 -2.55 6.61
N LEU A 145 4.90 -1.23 6.41
CA LEU A 145 5.93 -0.41 5.78
C LEU A 145 7.20 -0.36 6.62
N PHE A 146 7.06 -0.32 7.94
CA PHE A 146 8.18 -0.35 8.87
C PHE A 146 8.91 -1.70 8.86
N ALA A 147 8.16 -2.81 8.85
CA ALA A 147 8.75 -4.15 8.74
C ALA A 147 9.49 -4.33 7.40
N GLY A 148 8.89 -3.86 6.31
CA GLY A 148 9.46 -3.90 4.96
C GLY A 148 10.73 -3.05 4.80
N SER A 149 10.88 -1.96 5.56
CA SER A 149 12.08 -1.10 5.47
C SER A 149 13.31 -1.70 6.16
N ARG A 150 13.14 -2.74 6.99
CA ARG A 150 14.19 -3.35 7.81
C ARG A 150 14.59 -4.76 7.36
N SER A 151 13.84 -5.37 6.44
CA SER A 151 14.16 -6.68 5.83
C SER A 151 15.04 -6.53 4.60
#